data_AF-A0A0N0BNI3-F1
#
_entry.id   AF-A0A0N0BNI3-F1
#
_cell.length_a   1.000
_cell.length_b   1.000
_cell.length_c   1.000
_cell.angle_alpha   90.00
_cell.angle_beta   90.00
_cell.angle_gamma   90.00
#
_symmetry.space_group_name_H-M   'P 1'
#
loop_
_entity.id
_entity.type
_entity.pdbx_description
1 polymer ?
#
loop_
_entity_poly.entity_id
_entity_poly.type
_entity_poly.pdbx_seq_one_letter_code
_entity_poly.pdbx_strand_id
1 'polypeptide(L)'
;MSIQRYVGRFRPYSLPVCLFALVAGTVTLVPPLVLGEATARTYALTVAVLIVAVSSVLPYAVAVAVLTVPFPYAGLGTYAAPAAGEPFSPTAALRHAVAGVSYVVAATAVGAVAVGIDFAVSSGSNPLQAVRFPGLGVPPFLTLGGAAVAAVYVVVQLWRYDSPLAEIGLDAVLGTVVLGVLLAASPVAALWLFGAYGF
;
A
#
# COMPACT_ATOMS: atom_id res chain seq x y z
N MET A 1 25.61 8.94 23.09
CA MET A 1 25.36 8.01 21.97
C MET A 1 24.37 8.69 21.03
N SER A 2 24.77 9.04 19.80
CA SER A 2 23.96 9.92 18.94
C SER A 2 22.74 9.19 18.37
N ILE A 3 21.59 9.87 18.38
CA ILE A 3 20.31 9.44 17.76
C ILE A 3 20.52 8.93 16.33
N GLN A 4 21.47 9.50 15.58
CA GLN A 4 21.82 9.08 14.22
C GLN A 4 22.27 7.61 14.11
N ARG A 5 23.00 7.06 15.10
CA ARG A 5 23.41 5.64 15.09
C ARG A 5 22.25 4.68 15.30
N TYR A 6 21.28 5.05 16.14
CA TYR A 6 20.06 4.25 16.34
C TYR A 6 19.18 4.28 15.10
N VAL A 7 18.99 5.47 14.53
CA VAL A 7 18.18 5.67 13.31
C VAL A 7 18.77 4.90 12.11
N GLY A 8 20.09 4.90 11.93
CA GLY A 8 20.77 4.12 10.89
C GLY A 8 20.60 2.59 11.06
N ARG A 9 20.48 2.09 12.30
CA ARG A 9 20.26 0.66 12.57
C ARG A 9 18.85 0.17 12.20
N PHE A 10 17.85 1.04 12.27
CA PHE A 10 16.46 0.70 11.92
C PHE A 10 16.13 0.91 10.44
N ARG A 11 17.01 1.57 9.67
CA ARG A 11 16.81 1.83 8.23
C ARG A 11 16.33 0.62 7.41
N PRO A 12 16.92 -0.57 7.54
CA PRO A 12 16.51 -1.73 6.75
C PRO A 12 15.06 -2.15 7.01
N TYR A 13 14.54 -1.89 8.21
CA TYR A 13 13.21 -2.28 8.68
C TYR A 13 12.21 -1.12 8.72
N SER A 14 12.65 0.11 8.40
CA SER A 14 11.80 1.31 8.47
C SER A 14 10.53 1.18 7.65
N LEU A 15 10.66 0.73 6.40
CA LEU A 15 9.54 0.58 5.46
C LEU A 15 8.47 -0.41 5.96
N PRO A 16 8.78 -1.68 6.29
CA PRO A 16 7.78 -2.61 6.82
C PRO A 16 7.20 -2.14 8.16
N VAL A 17 7.99 -1.51 9.03
CA VAL A 17 7.49 -0.99 10.31
C VAL A 17 6.51 0.18 10.10
N CYS A 18 6.83 1.13 9.23
CA CYS A 18 5.96 2.26 8.92
C CYS A 18 4.65 1.81 8.28
N LEU A 19 4.70 0.85 7.35
CA LEU A 19 3.49 0.30 6.74
C LEU A 19 2.65 -0.52 7.72
N PHE A 20 3.28 -1.31 8.58
CA PHE A 20 2.57 -2.01 9.65
C PHE A 20 1.87 -1.02 10.60
N ALA A 21 2.59 0.02 11.03
CA ALA A 21 2.03 1.06 11.89
C ALA A 21 0.86 1.80 11.22
N LEU A 22 0.96 2.11 9.93
CA LEU A 22 -0.10 2.72 9.15
C LEU A 22 -1.35 1.81 9.11
N VAL A 23 -1.18 0.54 8.74
CA VAL A 23 -2.30 -0.41 8.63
C VAL A 23 -2.92 -0.65 10.01
N ALA A 24 -2.11 -0.95 11.03
CA ALA A 24 -2.59 -1.21 12.38
C ALA A 24 -3.33 0.01 12.95
N GLY A 25 -2.75 1.22 12.81
CA GLY A 25 -3.38 2.47 13.22
C GLY A 25 -4.70 2.71 12.47
N THR A 26 -4.73 2.48 11.15
CA THR A 26 -5.94 2.64 10.35
C THR A 26 -7.04 1.69 10.83
N VAL A 27 -6.74 0.40 10.95
CA VAL A 27 -7.72 -0.64 11.31
C VAL A 27 -8.23 -0.50 12.75
N THR A 28 -7.38 -0.06 13.67
CA THR A 28 -7.74 0.02 15.09
C THR A 28 -8.36 1.36 15.48
N LEU A 29 -7.91 2.47 14.89
CA LEU A 29 -8.32 3.81 15.32
C LEU A 29 -9.41 4.40 14.42
N VAL A 30 -9.38 4.16 13.11
CA VAL A 30 -10.29 4.86 12.20
C VAL A 30 -11.75 4.41 12.37
N PRO A 31 -12.09 3.10 12.42
CA PRO A 31 -13.47 2.67 12.64
C PRO A 31 -14.12 3.26 13.91
N PRO A 32 -13.51 3.19 15.11
CA PRO A 32 -14.14 3.76 16.30
C PRO A 32 -14.16 5.29 16.30
N LEU A 33 -13.17 5.96 15.69
CA LEU A 33 -13.17 7.42 15.59
C LEU A 33 -14.32 7.93 14.71
N VAL A 34 -14.64 7.22 13.62
CA VAL A 34 -15.72 7.66 12.72
C VAL A 34 -17.09 7.23 13.20
N LEU A 35 -17.22 6.01 13.77
CA LEU A 35 -18.49 5.50 14.26
C LEU A 35 -18.82 5.97 15.69
N GLY A 36 -17.90 6.67 16.36
CA GLY A 36 -18.08 7.18 17.71
C GLY A 36 -18.03 6.12 18.81
N GLU A 37 -17.89 4.84 18.45
CA GLU A 37 -17.99 3.72 19.39
C GLU A 37 -16.95 2.61 19.12
N ALA A 38 -16.17 2.26 20.13
CA ALA A 38 -15.21 1.16 20.12
C ALA A 38 -15.85 -0.16 20.62
N THR A 39 -16.85 -0.66 19.88
CA THR A 39 -17.57 -1.90 20.23
C THR A 39 -17.03 -3.11 19.48
N ALA A 40 -17.32 -4.31 19.99
CA ALA A 40 -17.02 -5.57 19.30
C ALA A 40 -17.69 -5.65 17.91
N ARG A 41 -18.87 -5.04 17.76
CA ARG A 41 -19.57 -4.95 16.47
C ARG A 41 -18.79 -4.14 15.44
N THR A 42 -18.26 -2.98 15.83
CA THR A 42 -17.43 -2.13 14.96
C THR A 42 -16.21 -2.89 14.43
N TYR A 43 -15.50 -3.60 15.32
CA TYR A 43 -14.34 -4.39 14.91
C TYR A 43 -14.72 -5.62 14.09
N ALA A 44 -15.83 -6.30 14.39
CA ALA A 44 -16.30 -7.44 13.60
C ALA A 44 -16.64 -7.04 12.16
N LEU A 45 -17.34 -5.92 11.97
CA LEU A 45 -17.64 -5.37 10.64
C LEU A 45 -16.35 -4.99 9.88
N THR A 46 -15.42 -4.31 10.56
CA THR A 46 -14.13 -3.93 9.98
C THR A 46 -13.35 -5.17 9.52
N VAL A 47 -13.28 -6.20 10.36
CA VAL A 47 -12.59 -7.46 10.04
C VAL A 47 -13.25 -8.17 8.87
N ALA A 48 -14.59 -8.23 8.80
CA ALA A 48 -15.29 -8.83 7.68
C ALA A 48 -14.96 -8.13 6.35
N VAL A 49 -14.99 -6.79 6.32
CA VAL A 49 -14.63 -5.99 5.14
C VAL A 49 -13.17 -6.22 4.74
N LEU A 50 -12.25 -6.27 5.71
CA LEU A 50 -10.84 -6.54 5.46
C LEU A 50 -10.61 -7.93 4.85
N ILE A 51 -11.25 -8.97 5.38
CA ILE A 51 -11.13 -10.34 4.86
C ILE A 51 -11.56 -10.39 3.40
N VAL A 52 -12.72 -9.80 3.08
CA VAL A 52 -13.23 -9.75 1.70
C VAL A 52 -12.26 -8.98 0.80
N ALA A 53 -11.89 -7.76 1.19
CA ALA A 53 -11.03 -6.91 0.37
C ALA A 53 -9.65 -7.53 0.11
N VAL A 54 -9.01 -8.10 1.13
CA VAL A 54 -7.71 -8.75 1.00
C VAL A 54 -7.80 -10.02 0.16
N SER A 55 -8.83 -10.84 0.36
CA SER A 55 -9.02 -12.06 -0.43
C SER A 55 -9.23 -11.75 -1.91
N SER A 56 -9.98 -10.69 -2.22
CA SER A 56 -10.24 -10.25 -3.59
C SER A 56 -9.01 -9.64 -4.28
N VAL A 57 -8.12 -8.96 -3.54
CA VAL A 57 -6.95 -8.30 -4.13
C VAL A 57 -5.77 -9.26 -4.35
N LEU A 58 -5.69 -10.37 -3.61
CA LEU A 58 -4.52 -11.25 -3.62
C LEU A 58 -4.07 -11.71 -5.03
N PRO A 59 -4.96 -12.20 -5.92
CA PRO A 59 -4.56 -12.60 -7.26
C PRO A 59 -3.92 -11.45 -8.05
N TYR A 60 -4.47 -10.25 -7.93
CA TYR A 60 -3.95 -9.05 -8.57
C TYR A 60 -2.63 -8.60 -7.95
N ALA A 61 -2.50 -8.66 -6.62
CA ALA A 61 -1.29 -8.32 -5.90
C ALA A 61 -0.10 -9.17 -6.37
N VAL A 62 -0.34 -10.48 -6.56
CA VAL A 62 0.66 -11.39 -7.13
C VAL A 62 1.02 -11.00 -8.56
N ALA A 63 0.02 -10.72 -9.41
CA ALA A 63 0.26 -10.33 -10.79
C ALA A 63 1.10 -9.05 -10.89
N VAL A 64 0.74 -7.98 -10.16
CA VAL A 64 1.49 -6.72 -10.15
C VAL A 64 2.91 -6.93 -9.64
N ALA A 65 3.06 -7.65 -8.53
CA ALA A 65 4.37 -7.89 -7.93
C ALA A 65 5.32 -8.67 -8.84
N VAL A 66 4.79 -9.58 -9.67
CA VAL A 66 5.55 -10.30 -10.70
C VAL A 66 5.84 -9.41 -11.91
N LEU A 67 4.85 -8.63 -12.37
CA LEU A 67 5.00 -7.71 -13.50
C LEU A 67 6.00 -6.58 -13.23
N THR A 68 6.26 -6.25 -11.97
CA THR A 68 7.27 -5.24 -11.59
C THR A 68 8.68 -5.81 -11.41
N VAL A 69 8.90 -7.13 -11.51
CA VAL A 69 10.25 -7.75 -11.44
C VAL A 69 11.25 -7.20 -12.48
N PRO A 70 10.86 -6.74 -13.67
CA PRO A 70 11.79 -6.06 -14.57
C PRO A 70 12.44 -4.79 -14.00
N PHE A 71 11.82 -4.10 -13.03
CA PHE A 71 12.39 -2.90 -12.40
C PHE A 71 13.70 -3.17 -11.64
N PRO A 72 13.76 -4.14 -10.70
CA PRO A 72 15.02 -4.50 -10.06
C PRO A 72 16.02 -5.12 -11.03
N TYR A 73 15.56 -5.83 -12.08
CA TYR A 73 16.45 -6.37 -13.11
C TYR A 73 17.17 -5.26 -13.89
N ALA A 74 16.46 -4.19 -14.24
CA ALA A 74 17.01 -3.02 -14.93
C ALA A 74 17.73 -2.02 -13.99
N GLY A 75 17.81 -2.30 -12.68
CA GLY A 75 18.41 -1.38 -11.71
C GLY A 75 17.60 -0.11 -11.44
N LEU A 76 16.33 -0.05 -11.87
CA LEU A 76 15.49 1.14 -11.79
C LEU A 76 14.85 1.34 -10.41
N GLY A 77 14.75 0.30 -9.60
CA GLY A 77 14.13 0.38 -8.28
C GLY A 77 13.58 -0.94 -7.79
N THR A 78 13.17 -0.98 -6.52
CA THR A 78 12.65 -2.21 -5.92
C THR A 78 11.80 -1.92 -4.68
N TYR A 79 10.85 -2.81 -4.40
CA TYR A 79 10.07 -2.77 -3.18
C TYR A 79 10.87 -3.22 -1.94
N ALA A 80 11.95 -3.99 -2.10
CA ALA A 80 12.58 -4.69 -0.97
C ALA A 80 13.99 -4.20 -0.59
N ALA A 81 14.83 -3.80 -1.55
CA ALA A 81 16.23 -3.51 -1.24
C ALA A 81 16.42 -2.12 -0.62
N PRO A 82 17.33 -1.98 0.36
CA PRO A 82 17.67 -0.69 0.96
C PRO A 82 18.60 0.17 0.10
N ALA A 83 19.26 -0.39 -0.92
CA ALA A 83 20.28 0.31 -1.71
C ALA A 83 19.97 0.22 -3.22
N ALA A 84 20.19 1.32 -3.93
CA ALA A 84 20.23 1.32 -5.39
C ALA A 84 21.48 0.53 -5.85
N GLY A 85 21.32 -0.42 -6.76
CA GLY A 85 22.45 -1.17 -7.34
C GLY A 85 22.80 -2.53 -6.72
N GLU A 86 21.96 -3.12 -5.86
CA GLU A 86 22.13 -4.53 -5.50
C GLU A 86 22.00 -5.41 -6.77
N PRO A 87 22.96 -6.33 -7.05
CA PRO A 87 22.90 -7.15 -8.24
C PRO A 87 21.66 -8.03 -8.25
N PHE A 88 21.01 -8.11 -9.40
CA PHE A 88 19.80 -8.91 -9.56
C PHE A 88 20.10 -10.39 -9.29
N SER A 89 19.28 -11.00 -8.44
CA SER A 89 19.33 -12.42 -8.10
C SER A 89 17.92 -12.98 -7.92
N PRO A 90 17.73 -14.31 -8.01
CA PRO A 90 16.44 -14.94 -7.74
C PRO A 90 15.88 -14.58 -6.36
N THR A 91 16.77 -14.48 -5.36
CA THR A 91 16.39 -14.06 -4.00
C THR A 91 15.94 -12.60 -3.96
N ALA A 92 16.59 -11.70 -4.70
CA ALA A 92 16.17 -10.30 -4.80
C ALA A 92 14.81 -10.15 -5.51
N ALA A 93 14.56 -10.93 -6.57
CA ALA A 93 13.27 -10.98 -7.26
C ALA A 93 12.16 -11.48 -6.33
N LEU A 94 12.42 -12.54 -5.55
CA LEU A 94 11.45 -13.07 -4.58
C LEU A 94 11.13 -12.03 -3.49
N ARG A 95 12.16 -11.38 -2.92
CA ARG A 95 11.97 -10.33 -1.92
C ARG A 95 11.16 -9.17 -2.49
N HIS A 96 11.45 -8.73 -3.71
CA HIS A 96 10.70 -7.70 -4.41
C HIS A 96 9.23 -8.09 -4.56
N ALA A 97 8.96 -9.31 -5.03
CA ALA A 97 7.59 -9.78 -5.22
C ALA A 97 6.82 -9.86 -3.89
N VAL A 98 7.42 -10.44 -2.84
CA VAL A 98 6.80 -10.54 -1.50
C VAL A 98 6.51 -9.16 -0.91
N ALA A 99 7.44 -8.22 -1.05
CA ALA A 99 7.24 -6.84 -0.61
C ALA A 99 6.13 -6.15 -1.42
N GLY A 100 6.12 -6.31 -2.74
CA GLY A 100 5.07 -5.79 -3.62
C GLY A 100 3.69 -6.30 -3.24
N VAL A 101 3.52 -7.62 -3.04
CA VAL A 101 2.26 -8.22 -2.58
C VAL A 101 1.84 -7.60 -1.24
N SER A 102 2.76 -7.50 -0.29
CA SER A 102 2.49 -6.95 1.03
C SER A 102 2.03 -5.49 0.96
N TYR A 103 2.58 -4.68 0.05
CA TYR A 103 2.23 -3.28 -0.10
C TYR A 103 0.88 -3.08 -0.78
N VAL A 104 0.56 -3.90 -1.79
CA VAL A 104 -0.77 -3.91 -2.41
C VAL A 104 -1.85 -4.34 -1.40
N VAL A 105 -1.56 -5.35 -0.58
CA VAL A 105 -2.45 -5.78 0.52
C VAL A 105 -2.62 -4.68 1.56
N ALA A 106 -1.53 -4.00 1.95
CA ALA A 106 -1.60 -2.87 2.87
C ALA A 106 -2.44 -1.70 2.30
N ALA A 107 -2.21 -1.32 1.04
CA ALA A 107 -2.96 -0.28 0.34
C ALA A 107 -4.46 -0.61 0.32
N THR A 108 -4.78 -1.86 0.03
CA THR A 108 -6.15 -2.36 0.01
C THR A 108 -6.77 -2.35 1.40
N ALA A 109 -6.06 -2.80 2.43
CA ALA A 109 -6.54 -2.80 3.80
C ALA A 109 -6.89 -1.37 4.27
N VAL A 110 -5.99 -0.40 4.02
CA VAL A 110 -6.22 1.01 4.38
C VAL A 110 -7.43 1.57 3.63
N GLY A 111 -7.53 1.33 2.32
CA GLY A 111 -8.66 1.81 1.53
C GLY A 111 -9.99 1.13 1.88
N ALA A 112 -9.98 -0.17 2.20
CA ALA A 112 -11.16 -0.96 2.55
C ALA A 112 -11.79 -0.51 3.88
N VAL A 113 -10.99 -0.06 4.85
CA VAL A 113 -11.52 0.54 6.09
C VAL A 113 -12.37 1.77 5.76
N ALA A 114 -11.90 2.64 4.88
CA ALA A 114 -12.64 3.82 4.48
C ALA A 114 -13.91 3.50 3.67
N VAL A 115 -13.87 2.45 2.83
CA VAL A 115 -15.08 1.91 2.17
C VAL A 115 -16.08 1.39 3.20
N GLY A 116 -15.65 0.57 4.15
CA GLY A 116 -16.52 0.02 5.20
C GLY A 116 -17.17 1.08 6.08
N ILE A 117 -16.49 2.21 6.29
CA ILE A 117 -17.03 3.38 6.98
C ILE A 117 -18.12 4.06 6.16
N ASP A 118 -17.91 4.28 4.86
CA ASP A 118 -18.93 4.85 3.99
C ASP A 118 -20.21 3.99 3.98
N PHE A 119 -20.05 2.66 3.93
CA PHE A 119 -21.17 1.73 4.10
C PHE A 119 -21.93 1.88 5.42
N ALA A 120 -21.20 2.01 6.53
CA ALA A 120 -21.81 2.10 7.85
C ALA A 120 -22.51 3.44 8.08
N VAL A 121 -21.92 4.54 7.63
CA VAL A 121 -22.47 5.90 7.75
C VAL A 121 -23.63 6.11 6.78
N SER A 122 -23.51 5.60 5.55
CA SER A 122 -24.44 5.83 4.45
C SER A 122 -25.50 4.74 4.33
N SER A 123 -26.10 4.28 5.44
CA SER A 123 -27.13 3.21 5.49
C SER A 123 -28.42 3.47 4.67
N GLY A 124 -28.41 4.39 3.69
CA GLY A 124 -29.40 4.57 2.62
C GLY A 124 -28.82 4.81 1.21
N SER A 125 -27.49 4.75 0.99
CA SER A 125 -26.87 4.89 -0.34
C SER A 125 -26.37 3.52 -0.86
N ASN A 126 -26.34 3.38 -2.18
CA ASN A 126 -26.03 2.10 -2.81
C ASN A 126 -24.57 1.68 -2.54
N PRO A 127 -24.29 0.40 -2.22
CA PRO A 127 -22.94 -0.16 -2.11
C PRO A 127 -22.01 0.22 -3.26
N LEU A 128 -22.61 0.26 -4.45
CA LEU A 128 -21.95 0.52 -5.71
C LEU A 128 -21.67 2.01 -5.93
N GLN A 129 -22.23 2.93 -5.14
CA GLN A 129 -21.90 4.36 -5.21
C GLN A 129 -20.58 4.68 -4.50
N ALA A 130 -20.28 4.03 -3.37
CA ALA A 130 -18.98 4.11 -2.69
C ALA A 130 -17.82 3.62 -3.57
N VAL A 131 -18.14 2.66 -4.45
CA VAL A 131 -17.21 2.00 -5.39
C VAL A 131 -17.28 2.62 -6.80
N ARG A 132 -18.28 3.48 -7.09
CA ARG A 132 -18.41 4.11 -8.41
C ARG A 132 -17.30 5.15 -8.60
N PHE A 133 -16.70 5.06 -9.78
CA PHE A 133 -15.72 5.99 -10.33
C PHE A 133 -16.05 7.46 -10.04
N PRO A 134 -15.02 8.33 -9.88
CA PRO A 134 -15.21 9.66 -9.34
C PRO A 134 -16.13 10.47 -10.26
N GLY A 135 -17.26 10.90 -9.71
CA GLY A 135 -17.75 12.23 -10.07
C GLY A 135 -16.62 13.21 -9.76
N LEU A 136 -16.25 14.04 -10.73
CA LEU A 136 -15.24 15.10 -10.62
C LEU A 136 -15.33 15.79 -9.23
N GLY A 137 -14.45 15.40 -8.30
CA GLY A 137 -14.37 16.05 -6.98
C GLY A 137 -14.01 15.17 -5.77
N VAL A 138 -14.23 13.85 -5.78
CA VAL A 138 -13.89 12.98 -4.61
C VAL A 138 -13.09 11.76 -5.05
N PRO A 139 -11.83 11.59 -4.60
CA PRO A 139 -11.06 10.39 -4.92
C PRO A 139 -11.68 9.16 -4.22
N PRO A 140 -11.91 8.04 -4.93
CA PRO A 140 -12.48 6.84 -4.33
C PRO A 140 -11.57 6.35 -3.19
N PHE A 141 -12.14 5.93 -2.05
CA PHE A 141 -11.40 5.63 -0.81
C PHE A 141 -10.20 4.67 -0.99
N LEU A 142 -10.28 3.77 -1.98
CA LEU A 142 -9.19 2.89 -2.37
C LEU A 142 -7.98 3.61 -2.98
N THR A 143 -8.20 4.69 -3.72
CA THR A 143 -7.11 5.57 -4.19
C THR A 143 -6.47 6.34 -3.06
N LEU A 144 -7.24 6.75 -2.03
CA LEU A 144 -6.68 7.40 -0.85
C LEU A 144 -5.83 6.44 -0.03
N GLY A 145 -6.30 5.20 0.19
CA GLY A 145 -5.53 4.15 0.85
C GLY A 145 -4.26 3.77 0.08
N GLY A 146 -4.38 3.63 -1.25
CA GLY A 146 -3.25 3.43 -2.15
C GLY A 146 -2.26 4.58 -2.12
N ALA A 147 -2.73 5.83 -2.18
CA ALA A 147 -1.89 7.02 -2.14
C ALA A 147 -1.15 7.16 -0.80
N ALA A 148 -1.81 6.85 0.33
CA ALA A 148 -1.17 6.87 1.64
C ALA A 148 -0.02 5.86 1.73
N VAL A 149 -0.25 4.62 1.28
CA VAL A 149 0.79 3.57 1.24
C VAL A 149 1.91 3.93 0.27
N ALA A 150 1.58 4.47 -0.91
CA ALA A 150 2.56 4.93 -1.89
C ALA A 150 3.42 6.08 -1.36
N ALA A 151 2.84 7.04 -0.65
CA ALA A 151 3.56 8.15 -0.05
C ALA A 151 4.53 7.66 1.03
N VAL A 152 4.08 6.77 1.93
CA VAL A 152 4.95 6.13 2.92
C VAL A 152 6.06 5.35 2.22
N TYR A 153 5.73 4.61 1.16
CA TYR A 153 6.71 3.86 0.39
C TYR A 153 7.80 4.78 -0.18
N VAL A 154 7.42 5.78 -0.98
CA VAL A 154 8.35 6.68 -1.66
C VAL A 154 9.22 7.44 -0.65
N VAL A 155 8.62 8.02 0.38
CA VAL A 155 9.37 8.81 1.38
C VAL A 155 10.38 7.95 2.13
N VAL A 156 9.94 6.79 2.64
CA VAL A 156 10.81 5.92 3.43
C VAL A 156 11.86 5.24 2.55
N GLN A 157 11.50 4.86 1.31
CA GLN A 157 12.43 4.24 0.37
C GLN A 157 13.52 5.21 -0.09
N LEU A 158 13.17 6.46 -0.42
CA LEU A 158 14.16 7.49 -0.74
C LEU A 158 15.07 7.80 0.45
N TRP A 159 14.52 7.79 1.67
CA TRP A 159 15.32 7.96 2.89
C TRP A 159 16.28 6.79 3.17
N ARG A 160 15.95 5.58 2.73
CA ARG A 160 16.79 4.37 2.88
C ARG A 160 18.02 4.38 2.00
N TYR A 161 17.99 5.05 0.85
CA TYR A 161 19.13 5.11 -0.08
C TYR A 161 20.37 5.82 0.48
N ASP A 162 20.26 6.51 1.63
CA ASP A 162 21.38 7.06 2.42
C ASP A 162 22.41 7.87 1.61
N SER A 163 21.96 8.50 0.53
CA SER A 163 22.76 9.37 -0.32
C SER A 163 21.93 10.64 -0.60
N PRO A 164 22.56 11.82 -0.76
CA PRO A 164 21.82 12.98 -1.22
C PRO A 164 21.12 12.66 -2.55
N LEU A 165 19.92 13.17 -2.80
CA LEU A 165 19.11 12.85 -3.99
C LEU A 165 19.87 13.01 -5.32
N ALA A 166 20.89 13.88 -5.34
CA ALA A 166 21.79 14.09 -6.47
C ALA A 166 22.68 12.86 -6.80
N GLU A 167 22.95 11.99 -5.84
CA GLU A 167 23.82 10.81 -5.96
C GLU A 167 23.04 9.50 -6.14
N ILE A 168 21.75 9.47 -5.80
CA ILE A 168 20.86 8.29 -5.90
C ILE A 168 20.63 7.86 -7.37
N GLY A 169 20.93 8.74 -8.33
CA GLY A 169 20.63 8.52 -9.74
C GLY A 169 19.16 8.80 -10.04
N LEU A 170 18.90 9.60 -11.08
CA LEU A 170 17.54 10.03 -11.43
C LEU A 170 16.65 8.82 -11.77
N ASP A 171 17.22 7.78 -12.38
CA ASP A 171 16.53 6.54 -12.74
C ASP A 171 15.98 5.79 -11.51
N ALA A 172 16.72 5.73 -10.41
CA ALA A 172 16.29 5.07 -9.19
C ALA A 172 15.17 5.85 -8.47
N VAL A 173 15.24 7.19 -8.50
CA VAL A 173 14.19 8.06 -7.98
C VAL A 173 12.92 7.90 -8.81
N LEU A 174 13.03 8.00 -10.14
CA LEU A 174 11.89 7.82 -11.04
C LEU A 174 11.29 6.43 -10.89
N GLY A 175 12.09 5.36 -10.87
CA GLY A 175 11.58 4.01 -10.70
C GLY A 175 10.88 3.82 -9.35
N THR A 176 11.40 4.40 -8.26
CA THR A 176 10.72 4.41 -6.96
C THR A 176 9.38 5.13 -7.02
N VAL A 177 9.32 6.29 -7.68
CA VAL A 177 8.06 7.04 -7.86
C VAL A 177 7.07 6.26 -8.72
N VAL A 178 7.52 5.66 -9.82
CA VAL A 178 6.68 4.83 -10.71
C VAL A 178 6.13 3.63 -9.95
N LEU A 179 6.96 2.92 -9.17
CA LEU A 179 6.52 1.83 -8.31
C LEU A 179 5.49 2.33 -7.28
N GLY A 180 5.70 3.51 -6.69
CA GLY A 180 4.71 4.15 -5.81
C GLY A 180 3.38 4.45 -6.50
N VAL A 181 3.40 4.98 -7.73
CA VAL A 181 2.19 5.24 -8.52
C VAL A 181 1.46 3.94 -8.86
N LEU A 182 2.18 2.89 -9.22
CA LEU A 182 1.61 1.56 -9.46
C LEU A 182 0.94 1.01 -8.19
N LEU A 183 1.57 1.17 -7.02
CA LEU A 183 0.96 0.82 -5.73
C LEU A 183 -0.31 1.63 -5.47
N ALA A 184 -0.32 2.92 -5.74
CA ALA A 184 -1.48 3.78 -5.52
C ALA A 184 -2.68 3.38 -6.39
N ALA A 185 -2.43 2.99 -7.64
CA ALA A 185 -3.46 2.53 -8.58
C ALA A 185 -3.91 1.07 -8.34
N SER A 186 -3.09 0.27 -7.66
CA SER A 186 -3.28 -1.17 -7.53
C SER A 186 -4.65 -1.60 -6.98
N PRO A 187 -5.22 -0.98 -5.93
CA PRO A 187 -6.49 -1.48 -5.38
C PRO A 187 -7.68 -1.20 -6.32
N VAL A 188 -7.61 -0.11 -7.09
CA VAL A 188 -8.64 0.24 -8.08
C VAL A 188 -8.61 -0.72 -9.26
N ALA A 189 -7.40 -1.01 -9.77
CA ALA A 189 -7.22 -1.94 -10.87
C ALA A 189 -7.65 -3.37 -10.47
N ALA A 190 -7.38 -3.79 -9.24
CA ALA A 190 -7.85 -5.07 -8.70
C ALA A 190 -9.37 -5.18 -8.72
N LEU A 191 -10.09 -4.14 -8.26
CA LEU A 191 -11.55 -4.13 -8.30
C LEU A 191 -12.10 -4.14 -9.73
N TRP A 192 -11.46 -3.42 -10.65
CA TRP A 192 -11.92 -3.37 -12.03
C TRP A 192 -11.80 -4.74 -12.73
N LEU A 193 -10.69 -5.44 -12.50
CA LEU A 193 -10.40 -6.73 -13.13
C LEU A 193 -11.12 -7.90 -12.46
N PHE A 194 -11.24 -7.89 -11.13
CA PHE A 194 -11.73 -9.05 -10.36
C PHE A 194 -13.04 -8.79 -9.62
N GLY A 195 -13.39 -7.53 -9.33
CA GLY A 195 -14.68 -7.17 -8.73
C GLY A 195 -15.85 -7.24 -9.69
N ALA A 196 -15.61 -7.10 -11.00
CA ALA A 196 -16.65 -7.20 -12.03
C ALA A 196 -17.24 -8.62 -12.19
N TYR A 197 -16.53 -9.65 -11.70
CA TYR A 197 -16.94 -11.05 -11.85
C TYR A 197 -17.71 -11.63 -10.67
N GLY A 198 -18.02 -10.83 -9.65
CA GLY A 198 -18.96 -11.19 -8.59
C GLY A 198 -18.44 -12.27 -7.63
N PHE A 199 -18.26 -11.88 -6.37
CA PHE A 199 -18.55 -12.75 -5.24
C PHE A 199 -19.88 -12.28 -4.64
#